data_AF-A0A1H7XQ25-F1
#
_entry.id   AF-A0A1H7XQ25-F1
#
_cell.length_a   1.000
_cell.length_b   1.000
_cell.length_c   1.000
_cell.angle_alpha   90.00
_cell.angle_beta   90.00
_cell.angle_gamma   90.00
#
_symmetry.space_group_name_H-M   'P 1'
#
loop_
_entity.id
_entity.type
_entity.pdbx_description
1 polymer ?
#
loop_
_entity_poly.entity_id
_entity_poly.type
_entity_poly.pdbx_seq_one_letter_code
_entity_poly.pdbx_strand_id
1 'polypeptide(L)'
;MTDGLIVLIFILSLLFFIISFCLVRFYLYKYLLEKGEVESYIDFNLKSINHIVYIKKILFKGGGGGYYSEKIKIFYIVKIVFLVMFLISIFVMLR
;
A
#
# COMPACT_ATOMS: atom_id res chain seq x y z
N MET A 1 8.88 -19.70 -24.28
CA MET A 1 8.39 -20.00 -22.91
C MET A 1 8.73 -18.87 -21.93
N THR A 2 9.90 -18.24 -22.05
CA THR A 2 10.36 -17.15 -21.16
C THR A 2 9.45 -15.92 -21.20
N ASP A 3 8.97 -15.51 -22.38
CA ASP A 3 8.14 -14.31 -22.53
C ASP A 3 6.77 -14.44 -21.84
N GLY A 4 6.15 -15.62 -21.93
CA GLY A 4 4.89 -15.91 -21.24
C GLY A 4 5.03 -15.88 -19.71
N LEU A 5 6.19 -16.30 -19.20
CA LEU A 5 6.49 -16.25 -17.76
C LEU A 5 6.70 -14.81 -17.28
N ILE A 6 7.34 -13.95 -18.08
CA ILE A 6 7.50 -12.53 -17.77
C ILE A 6 6.14 -11.81 -17.74
N VAL A 7 5.28 -12.07 -18.73
CA VAL A 7 3.92 -11.52 -18.77
C VAL A 7 3.10 -11.96 -17.54
N LEU A 8 3.24 -13.22 -17.13
CA LEU A 8 2.58 -13.72 -15.93
C LEU A 8 3.06 -12.98 -14.67
N ILE A 9 4.38 -12.80 -14.51
CA ILE A 9 4.95 -12.04 -13.38
C ILE A 9 4.46 -10.59 -13.40
N PHE A 10 4.39 -9.96 -14.57
CA PHE A 10 3.86 -8.60 -14.74
C PHE A 10 2.41 -8.50 -14.24
N ILE A 11 1.52 -9.40 -14.69
CA ILE A 11 0.10 -9.39 -14.29
C ILE A 11 -0.05 -9.67 -12.79
N LEU A 12 0.65 -10.68 -12.26
CA LEU A 12 0.55 -11.04 -10.85
C LEU A 12 1.09 -9.94 -9.95
N SER A 13 2.24 -9.35 -10.28
CA SER A 13 2.81 -8.25 -9.48
C SER A 13 1.89 -7.02 -9.50
N LEU A 14 1.25 -6.70 -10.63
CA LEU A 14 0.23 -5.64 -10.70
C LEU A 14 -0.98 -5.95 -9.82
N LEU A 15 -1.50 -7.18 -9.89
CA LEU A 15 -2.65 -7.60 -9.09
C LEU A 15 -2.34 -7.50 -7.58
N PHE A 16 -1.20 -8.04 -7.14
CA PHE A 16 -0.78 -7.96 -5.75
C PHE A 16 -0.46 -6.54 -5.29
N PHE A 17 0.05 -5.68 -6.17
CA PHE A 17 0.22 -4.25 -5.90
C PHE A 17 -1.14 -3.57 -5.63
N ILE A 18 -2.16 -3.83 -6.45
CA ILE A 18 -3.51 -3.27 -6.27
C ILE A 18 -4.13 -3.78 -4.96
N ILE A 19 -4.05 -5.09 -4.69
CA ILE A 19 -4.58 -5.68 -3.45
C ILE A 19 -3.91 -5.06 -2.22
N SER A 20 -2.57 -4.97 -2.22
CA SER A 20 -1.84 -4.37 -1.10
C SER A 20 -2.12 -2.88 -0.93
N PHE A 21 -2.35 -2.13 -2.02
CA PHE A 21 -2.81 -0.74 -1.97
C PHE A 21 -4.16 -0.62 -1.25
N CYS A 22 -5.13 -1.46 -1.60
CA CYS A 22 -6.44 -1.49 -0.95
C CYS A 22 -6.33 -1.82 0.55
N LEU A 23 -5.51 -2.81 0.91
CA LEU A 23 -5.27 -3.16 2.31
C LEU A 23 -4.67 -2.00 3.10
N VAL A 24 -3.66 -1.31 2.56
CA VAL A 24 -3.08 -0.12 3.20
C VAL A 24 -4.15 0.94 3.45
N ARG A 25 -5.02 1.23 2.47
CA ARG A 25 -6.10 2.20 2.66
C ARG A 25 -7.11 1.75 3.70
N PHE A 26 -7.50 0.48 3.71
CA PHE A 26 -8.43 -0.07 4.68
C PHE A 26 -7.90 0.02 6.12
N TYR A 27 -6.66 -0.42 6.36
CA TYR A 27 -6.07 -0.34 7.69
C TYR A 27 -5.80 1.11 8.11
N LEU A 28 -5.43 1.99 7.17
CA LEU A 28 -5.27 3.42 7.46
C LEU A 28 -6.59 4.06 7.86
N TYR A 29 -7.69 3.74 7.17
CA TYR A 29 -9.02 4.18 7.55
C TYR A 29 -9.36 3.73 8.98
N LYS A 30 -9.19 2.44 9.28
CA LYS A 30 -9.44 1.91 10.63
C LYS A 30 -8.58 2.58 11.70
N TYR A 31 -7.30 2.80 11.41
CA TYR A 31 -6.38 3.51 12.32
C TYR A 31 -6.85 4.94 12.61
N LEU A 32 -7.23 5.70 11.58
CA LEU A 32 -7.68 7.08 11.75
C LEU A 32 -9.06 7.16 12.41
N LEU A 33 -9.92 6.19 12.17
CA LEU A 33 -11.22 6.05 12.85
C LEU A 33 -11.02 5.82 14.36
N GLU A 34 -10.10 4.93 14.75
CA GLU A 34 -9.76 4.71 16.17
C GLU A 34 -9.13 5.94 16.84
N LYS A 35 -8.44 6.79 16.07
CA LYS A 35 -7.87 8.04 16.57
C LYS A 35 -8.87 9.20 16.59
N GLY A 36 -10.09 9.02 16.07
CA GLY A 36 -11.09 10.09 15.95
C GLY A 36 -10.74 11.17 14.94
N GLU A 37 -9.79 10.91 14.03
CA GLU A 37 -9.32 11.88 13.01
C GLU A 37 -10.26 11.91 11.79
N VAL A 38 -11.08 10.88 11.63
CA VAL A 38 -12.10 10.73 10.58
C VAL A 38 -13.36 10.10 11.16
N GLU A 39 -14.52 10.58 10.71
CA GLU A 39 -15.83 10.09 11.15
C GLU A 39 -16.42 9.06 10.17
N SER A 40 -16.08 9.16 8.89
CA SER A 40 -16.63 8.32 7.84
C SER A 40 -15.61 8.05 6.74
N TYR A 41 -15.86 7.03 5.92
CA TYR A 41 -15.01 6.72 4.77
C TYR A 41 -15.01 7.85 3.71
N ILE A 42 -16.09 8.63 3.64
CA ILE A 42 -16.19 9.80 2.76
C ILE A 42 -15.22 10.89 3.25
N ASP A 43 -15.24 11.21 4.55
CA ASP A 43 -14.31 12.16 5.16
C ASP A 43 -12.84 11.71 5.00
N PHE A 44 -12.59 10.41 5.17
CA PHE A 44 -11.28 9.82 4.86
C PHE A 44 -10.87 10.06 3.40
N ASN A 45 -11.75 9.86 2.42
CA ASN A 45 -11.42 10.13 1.02
C ASN A 45 -11.14 11.62 0.73
N LEU A 46 -11.88 12.53 1.37
CA LEU A 46 -11.67 13.97 1.21
C LEU A 46 -10.31 14.41 1.78
N LYS A 47 -9.85 13.78 2.87
CA LYS A 47 -8.54 14.03 3.50
C LYS A 47 -7.38 13.24 2.85
N SER A 48 -7.55 12.76 1.62
CA SER A 48 -6.58 11.89 0.94
C SER A 48 -5.15 12.43 0.85
N ILE A 49 -4.99 13.75 0.72
CA ILE A 49 -3.69 14.43 0.68
C ILE A 49 -2.92 14.22 1.99
N ASN A 50 -3.62 14.20 3.13
CA ASN A 50 -3.00 14.05 4.45
C ASN A 50 -2.58 12.59 4.73
N HIS A 51 -3.08 11.60 3.97
CA HIS A 51 -2.75 10.19 4.19
C HIS A 51 -1.26 9.90 4.08
N ILE A 52 -0.56 10.58 3.17
CA ILE A 52 0.89 10.45 3.01
C ILE A 52 1.61 10.91 4.29
N VAL A 53 1.14 12.00 4.90
CA VAL A 53 1.70 12.52 6.17
C VAL A 53 1.48 11.52 7.30
N TYR A 54 0.28 10.93 7.41
CA TYR A 54 -0.01 9.91 8.41
C TYR A 54 0.80 8.64 8.19
N ILE A 55 0.89 8.12 6.96
CA ILE A 55 1.71 6.95 6.62
C ILE A 55 3.18 7.22 6.97
N LYS A 56 3.72 8.40 6.64
CA LYS A 56 5.09 8.78 7.01
C LYS A 56 5.29 8.79 8.53
N LYS A 57 4.34 9.35 9.29
CA LYS A 57 4.37 9.31 10.76
C LYS A 57 4.36 7.87 11.28
N ILE A 58 3.51 7.00 10.73
CA ILE A 58 3.40 5.58 11.12
C ILE A 58 4.72 4.85 10.85
N LEU A 59 5.29 5.01 9.65
CA LEU A 59 6.52 4.32 9.23
C LEU A 59 7.75 4.75 10.04
N PHE A 60 7.97 6.06 10.22
CA PHE A 60 9.25 6.59 10.74
C PHE A 60 9.22 7.01 12.20
N LYS A 61 8.09 7.51 12.71
CA LYS A 61 8.01 8.03 14.10
C LYS A 61 7.47 7.01 15.08
N GLY A 62 7.10 5.81 14.63
CA GLY A 62 6.50 4.78 15.49
C GLY A 62 5.19 5.28 16.05
N GLY A 63 4.11 5.25 15.25
CA GLY A 63 2.79 5.67 15.70
C GLY A 63 2.24 4.74 16.79
N GLY A 64 2.67 4.95 18.04
CA GLY A 64 2.27 4.25 19.26
C GLY A 64 1.68 2.84 19.03
N GLY A 65 2.56 1.84 18.89
CA GLY A 65 2.39 0.37 18.87
C GLY A 65 1.02 -0.30 18.71
N GLY A 66 0.05 0.33 18.04
CA GLY A 66 -1.29 -0.22 17.88
C GLY A 66 -1.32 -1.22 16.73
N TYR A 67 -2.17 -2.25 16.86
CA TYR A 67 -2.36 -3.32 15.88
C TYR A 67 -2.44 -2.80 14.43
N TYR A 68 -3.27 -1.79 14.18
CA TYR A 68 -3.45 -1.23 12.83
C TYR A 68 -2.19 -0.55 12.29
N SER A 69 -1.43 0.15 13.14
CA SER A 69 -0.21 0.84 12.73
C SER A 69 0.87 -0.13 12.27
N GLU A 70 1.01 -1.28 12.94
CA GLU A 70 1.96 -2.34 12.57
C GLU A 70 1.56 -3.01 11.26
N LYS A 71 0.26 -3.31 11.09
CA LYS A 71 -0.25 -3.86 9.83
C LYS A 71 -0.01 -2.90 8.66
N ILE A 72 -0.24 -1.60 8.83
CA ILE A 72 0.05 -0.59 7.79
C ILE A 72 1.52 -0.63 7.40
N LYS A 73 2.47 -0.70 8.35
CA LYS A 73 3.90 -0.78 8.04
C LYS A 73 4.21 -2.00 7.16
N ILE A 74 3.74 -3.18 7.56
CA ILE A 74 3.98 -4.44 6.83
C ILE A 74 3.39 -4.36 5.43
N PHE A 75 2.11 -4.02 5.31
CA PHE A 75 1.44 -3.96 4.00
C PHE A 75 2.03 -2.89 3.09
N TYR A 76 2.52 -1.77 3.65
CA TYR A 76 3.19 -0.74 2.87
C TYR A 76 4.54 -1.20 2.32
N ILE A 77 5.33 -1.94 3.10
CA ILE A 77 6.58 -2.55 2.62
C ILE A 77 6.27 -3.57 1.52
N VAL A 78 5.31 -4.47 1.75
CA VAL A 78 4.87 -5.47 0.75
C VAL A 78 4.41 -4.79 -0.55
N LYS A 79 3.65 -3.70 -0.43
CA LYS A 79 3.24 -2.88 -1.59
C LYS A 79 4.44 -2.34 -2.37
N ILE A 80 5.48 -1.83 -1.70
CA ILE A 80 6.69 -1.34 -2.37
C ILE A 80 7.41 -2.49 -3.09
N VAL A 81 7.51 -3.68 -2.48
CA VAL A 81 8.14 -4.84 -3.11
C VAL A 81 7.44 -5.21 -4.43
N PHE A 82 6.10 -5.29 -4.42
CA PHE A 82 5.35 -5.57 -5.64
C PHE A 82 5.46 -4.47 -6.70
N LEU A 83 5.55 -3.19 -6.29
CA LEU A 83 5.83 -2.10 -7.22
C LEU A 83 7.18 -2.26 -7.90
N VAL A 84 8.23 -2.61 -7.15
CA VAL A 84 9.57 -2.84 -7.71
C VAL A 84 9.56 -4.03 -8.68
N MET A 85 8.92 -5.15 -8.30
CA MET A 85 8.76 -6.31 -9.19
C MET A 85 8.02 -5.94 -10.49
N PHE A 86 6.95 -5.16 -10.38
CA PHE A 86 6.19 -4.66 -11.52
C PHE A 86 7.06 -3.80 -12.44
N LEU A 87 7.81 -2.85 -11.90
CA LEU A 87 8.72 -2.00 -12.69
C LEU A 87 9.82 -2.82 -13.38
N ILE A 88 10.45 -3.77 -12.69
CA ILE A 88 11.45 -4.67 -13.29
C ILE A 88 10.82 -5.45 -14.44
N SER A 89 9.62 -5.99 -14.26
CA SER A 89 8.94 -6.75 -15.31
C SER A 89 8.64 -5.89 -16.55
N ILE A 90 8.31 -4.60 -16.39
CA ILE A 90 8.18 -3.66 -17.52
C ILE A 90 9.50 -3.52 -18.27
N PHE A 91 10.60 -3.25 -17.56
CA PHE A 91 11.91 -3.08 -18.19
C PHE A 91 12.38 -4.34 -18.93
N VAL A 92 12.07 -5.52 -18.39
CA VAL A 92 12.38 -6.80 -19.03
C VAL A 92 11.51 -7.01 -20.28
N MET A 93 10.24 -6.61 -20.28
CA MET A 93 9.36 -6.72 -21.45
C MET A 93 9.70 -5.74 -22.58
N LEU A 94 10.25 -4.56 -22.26
CA LEU A 94 10.61 -3.54 -23.24
C LEU A 94 11.94 -3.79 -23.95
N ARG A 95 12.74 -4.73 -23.45
CA ARG A 95 14.03 -5.12 -24.01
C ARG A 95 13.90 -6.35 -24.89
#